data_AF-A0A1V5KPD9-F1
#
_entry.id   AF-A0A1V5KPD9-F1
#
_cell.length_a   1.000
_cell.length_b   1.000
_cell.length_c   1.000
_cell.angle_alpha   90.00
_cell.angle_beta   90.00
_cell.angle_gamma   90.00
#
_symmetry.space_group_name_H-M   'P 1'
#
loop_
_entity.id
_entity.type
_entity.pdbx_description
1 polymer ?
#
loop_
_entity_poly.entity_id
_entity_poly.type
_entity_poly.pdbx_seq_one_letter_code
_entity_poly.pdbx_strand_id
1 'polypeptide(L)'
;MTAAALAALLLLGVRGAVALPALAILLFSLTTTVVEFIRGARVRARTDQLSFARALLSLALHNKRRYGGYIVHLGVLLLFLGITGSSAFSLDKTATLNKGDAIELADYRLTYLGLRTIESPDREIHRALFNVSKGGRSLGAIHSDKHLHENFQPATEVGIRSTLKEDLYVILANYDQQTEAATVSVLINRLVLWMWIGGLIMVLGALLALSPQGRKHQRAG
;
A
#
# COMPACT_ATOMS: atom_id res chain seq x y z
N MET A 1 5.84 -13.76 -23.13
CA MET A 1 6.07 -12.91 -21.94
C MET A 1 5.09 -13.24 -20.81
N THR A 2 3.78 -13.33 -21.08
CA THR A 2 2.75 -13.78 -20.11
C THR A 2 3.03 -15.17 -19.52
N ALA A 3 3.40 -16.16 -20.34
CA ALA A 3 3.77 -17.50 -19.87
C ALA A 3 5.01 -17.51 -18.96
N ALA A 4 5.98 -16.63 -19.22
CA ALA A 4 7.17 -16.47 -18.38
C ALA A 4 6.85 -15.79 -17.04
N ALA A 5 5.94 -14.81 -17.04
CA ALA A 5 5.42 -14.17 -15.83
C ALA A 5 4.64 -15.18 -14.96
N LEU A 6 3.79 -16.01 -15.57
CA LEU A 6 3.09 -17.12 -14.91
C LEU A 6 4.07 -18.12 -14.29
N ALA A 7 5.08 -18.56 -15.05
CA ALA A 7 6.11 -19.47 -14.55
C ALA A 7 6.89 -18.87 -13.37
N ALA A 8 7.24 -17.58 -13.43
CA ALA A 8 7.92 -16.89 -12.33
C ALA A 8 7.04 -16.78 -11.08
N LEU A 9 5.75 -16.51 -11.23
CA LEU A 9 4.79 -16.44 -10.11
C LEU A 9 4.56 -17.80 -9.44
N LEU A 10 4.52 -18.88 -10.23
CA LEU A 10 4.44 -20.24 -9.72
C LEU A 10 5.72 -20.64 -8.97
N LEU A 11 6.89 -20.26 -9.47
CA LEU A 11 8.19 -20.46 -8.79
C LEU A 11 8.30 -19.66 -7.49
N LEU A 12 7.67 -18.48 -7.42
CA LEU A 12 7.56 -17.66 -6.20
C LEU A 12 6.51 -18.19 -5.21
N GLY A 13 5.88 -19.33 -5.49
CA GLY A 13 4.97 -20.02 -4.58
C GLY A 13 3.53 -19.47 -4.56
N VAL A 14 3.17 -18.59 -5.51
CA VAL A 14 1.80 -18.10 -5.61
C VAL A 14 0.92 -19.22 -6.17
N ARG A 15 -0.04 -19.71 -5.37
CA ARG A 15 -0.93 -20.82 -5.75
C ARG A 15 -2.42 -20.46 -5.79
N GLY A 16 -2.75 -19.19 -5.61
CA GLY A 16 -4.14 -18.72 -5.65
C GLY A 16 -4.70 -18.77 -7.07
N ALA A 17 -5.82 -19.47 -7.27
CA ALA A 17 -6.50 -19.62 -8.56
C ALA A 17 -6.89 -18.27 -9.20
N VAL A 18 -7.22 -17.27 -8.37
CA VAL A 18 -7.54 -15.90 -8.80
C VAL A 18 -6.30 -15.01 -8.86
N ALA A 19 -5.37 -15.15 -7.91
CA ALA A 19 -4.18 -14.32 -7.81
C ALA A 19 -3.21 -14.54 -8.99
N LEU A 20 -3.06 -15.77 -9.46
CA LEU A 20 -2.16 -16.12 -10.57
C LEU A 20 -2.50 -15.40 -11.89
N PRO A 21 -3.71 -15.52 -12.46
CA PRO A 21 -4.04 -14.83 -13.70
C PRO A 21 -4.05 -13.31 -13.53
N ALA A 22 -4.49 -12.79 -12.37
CA ALA A 22 -4.49 -11.35 -12.09
C ALA A 22 -3.08 -10.77 -12.11
N LEU A 23 -2.13 -11.39 -11.41
CA LEU A 23 -0.73 -10.95 -11.38
C LEU A 23 -0.05 -11.11 -12.75
N ALA A 24 -0.40 -12.14 -13.53
CA ALA A 24 0.15 -12.34 -14.87
C ALA A 24 -0.26 -11.23 -15.86
N ILE A 25 -1.54 -10.85 -15.86
CA ILE A 25 -2.07 -9.74 -16.67
C ILE A 25 -1.43 -8.42 -16.23
N LEU A 26 -1.30 -8.22 -14.93
CA LEU A 26 -0.66 -7.03 -14.36
C LEU A 26 0.80 -6.91 -14.82
N LEU A 27 1.60 -7.97 -14.66
CA LEU A 27 3.00 -7.98 -15.08
C LEU A 27 3.14 -7.75 -16.59
N PHE A 28 2.29 -8.36 -17.40
CA PHE A 28 2.28 -8.14 -18.85
C PHE A 28 1.98 -6.69 -19.22
N SER A 29 0.92 -6.12 -18.63
CA SER A 29 0.50 -4.74 -18.91
C SER A 29 1.55 -3.73 -18.42
N LEU A 30 2.13 -3.97 -17.25
CA LEU A 30 3.21 -3.16 -16.69
C LEU A 30 4.45 -3.19 -17.59
N THR A 31 4.88 -4.39 -17.99
CA THR A 31 6.06 -4.54 -18.85
C THR A 31 5.85 -3.85 -20.19
N THR A 32 4.68 -4.01 -20.81
CA THR A 32 4.36 -3.38 -22.09
C THR A 32 4.37 -1.85 -21.96
N THR A 33 3.74 -1.31 -20.92
CA THR A 33 3.72 0.15 -20.66
C THR A 33 5.12 0.70 -20.44
N VAL A 34 5.94 0.03 -19.63
CA VAL A 34 7.32 0.42 -19.35
C VAL A 34 8.19 0.36 -20.61
N VAL A 35 8.07 -0.71 -21.41
CA VAL A 35 8.83 -0.88 -22.66
C VAL A 35 8.49 0.21 -23.67
N GLU A 36 7.21 0.55 -23.84
CA GLU A 36 6.78 1.64 -24.72
C GLU A 36 7.36 3.00 -24.27
N PHE A 37 7.36 3.25 -22.96
CA PHE A 37 7.92 4.48 -22.39
C PHE A 37 9.45 4.56 -22.59
N ILE A 38 10.18 3.47 -22.36
CA ILE A 38 11.63 3.40 -22.55
C ILE A 38 12.00 3.53 -24.03
N ARG A 39 11.27 2.85 -24.93
CA ARG A 39 11.48 2.94 -26.39
C ARG A 39 11.28 4.36 -26.88
N GLY A 40 10.17 5.00 -26.49
CA GLY A 40 9.90 6.40 -26.82
C GLY A 40 10.99 7.35 -26.34
N ALA A 41 11.44 7.18 -25.09
CA ALA A 41 12.50 8.02 -24.51
C ALA A 41 13.87 7.81 -25.18
N ARG A 42 14.24 6.57 -25.54
CA ARG A 42 15.50 6.28 -26.25
C ARG A 42 15.52 6.88 -27.65
N VAL A 43 14.42 6.76 -28.41
CA VAL A 43 14.32 7.35 -29.74
C VAL A 43 14.47 8.87 -29.64
N ARG A 44 13.74 9.50 -28.72
CA ARG A 44 13.80 10.94 -28.47
C ARG A 44 15.18 11.42 -28.03
N ALA A 45 15.84 10.69 -27.14
CA ALA A 45 17.20 11.01 -26.68
C ALA A 45 18.21 11.00 -27.83
N ARG A 46 18.08 10.05 -28.77
CA ARG A 46 18.95 9.97 -29.96
C ARG A 46 18.63 11.04 -30.99
N THR A 47 17.35 11.34 -31.23
CA THR A 47 16.93 12.36 -32.21
C THR A 47 17.24 13.78 -31.73
N ASP A 48 16.99 14.08 -30.45
CA ASP A 48 17.11 15.44 -29.91
C ASP A 48 18.46 15.68 -29.19
N GLN A 49 19.38 14.70 -29.20
CA GLN A 49 20.66 14.70 -28.46
C GLN A 49 20.53 15.08 -26.96
N LEU A 50 19.41 14.72 -26.34
CA LEU A 50 19.12 14.99 -24.94
C LEU A 50 19.61 13.86 -24.04
N SER A 51 19.96 14.17 -22.80
CA SER A 51 20.12 13.15 -21.77
C SER A 51 18.82 12.37 -21.56
N PHE A 52 18.90 11.09 -21.21
CA PHE A 52 17.73 10.21 -21.11
C PHE A 52 16.61 10.78 -20.22
N ALA A 53 16.96 11.39 -19.08
CA ALA A 53 15.99 12.02 -18.19
C ALA A 53 15.30 13.24 -18.82
N ARG A 54 16.04 14.08 -19.56
CA ARG A 54 15.46 15.23 -20.28
C ARG A 54 14.62 14.77 -21.47
N ALA A 55 15.03 13.71 -22.16
CA ALA A 55 14.24 13.09 -23.23
C ALA A 55 12.93 12.52 -22.70
N LEU A 56 12.94 11.85 -21.54
CA LEU A 56 11.76 11.32 -20.86
C LEU A 56 10.76 12.43 -20.52
N LEU A 57 11.25 13.53 -19.93
CA LEU A 57 10.43 14.68 -19.56
C LEU A 57 9.90 15.43 -20.79
N SER A 58 10.75 15.67 -21.79
CA SER A 58 10.39 16.24 -23.10
C SER A 58 9.28 15.45 -23.77
N LEU A 59 9.39 14.12 -23.77
CA LEU A 59 8.42 13.22 -24.38
C LEU A 59 7.05 13.33 -23.70
N ALA A 60 7.05 13.29 -22.36
CA ALA A 60 5.84 13.42 -21.55
C ALA A 60 5.15 14.78 -21.74
N LEU A 61 5.92 15.87 -21.86
CA LEU A 61 5.40 17.23 -22.01
C LEU A 61 5.01 17.60 -23.44
N HIS A 62 5.60 16.97 -24.46
CA HIS A 62 5.32 17.29 -25.87
C HIS A 62 4.02 16.65 -26.37
N ASN A 63 3.72 15.42 -25.95
CA ASN A 63 2.47 14.73 -26.27
C ASN A 63 1.71 14.37 -24.98
N LYS A 64 1.32 15.43 -24.26
CA LYS A 64 0.74 15.35 -22.91
C LYS A 64 -0.44 14.40 -22.82
N ARG A 65 -1.31 14.36 -23.84
CA ARG A 65 -2.50 13.50 -23.85
C ARG A 65 -2.14 12.02 -23.97
N ARG A 66 -1.18 11.65 -24.84
CA ARG A 66 -0.73 10.27 -24.99
C ARG A 66 0.02 9.79 -23.76
N TYR A 67 1.02 10.54 -23.32
CA TYR A 67 1.87 10.13 -22.20
C TYR A 67 1.21 10.31 -20.84
N GLY A 68 0.32 11.29 -20.68
CA GLY A 68 -0.57 11.40 -19.51
C GLY A 68 -1.47 10.18 -19.38
N GLY A 69 -2.05 9.67 -20.49
CA GLY A 69 -2.80 8.42 -20.50
C GLY A 69 -1.97 7.20 -20.07
N TYR A 70 -0.71 7.09 -20.52
CA TYR A 70 0.20 6.03 -20.06
C TYR A 70 0.56 6.14 -18.58
N ILE A 71 0.72 7.36 -18.05
CA ILE A 71 0.95 7.59 -16.61
C ILE A 71 -0.28 7.16 -15.80
N VAL A 72 -1.50 7.51 -16.26
CA VAL A 72 -2.74 7.04 -15.62
C VAL A 72 -2.79 5.51 -15.63
N HIS A 73 -2.50 4.89 -16.78
CA HIS A 73 -2.50 3.42 -16.89
C HIS A 73 -1.50 2.77 -15.93
N LEU A 74 -0.29 3.34 -15.79
CA LEU A 74 0.69 2.89 -14.79
C LEU A 74 0.14 3.01 -13.37
N GLY A 75 -0.55 4.11 -13.04
CA GLY A 75 -1.20 4.30 -11.74
C GLY A 75 -2.27 3.24 -11.46
N VAL A 76 -3.09 2.90 -12.46
CA VAL A 76 -4.08 1.80 -12.39
C VAL A 76 -3.37 0.47 -12.09
N LEU A 77 -2.28 0.16 -12.79
CA LEU A 77 -1.53 -1.08 -12.56
C LEU A 77 -0.94 -1.17 -11.16
N LEU A 78 -0.43 -0.08 -10.60
CA LEU A 78 0.06 -0.04 -9.21
C LEU A 78 -1.09 -0.20 -8.19
N LEU A 79 -2.26 0.35 -8.49
CA LEU A 79 -3.44 0.16 -7.66
C LEU A 79 -3.88 -1.31 -7.65
N PHE A 80 -3.95 -1.96 -8.82
CA PHE A 80 -4.22 -3.40 -8.91
C PHE A 80 -3.16 -4.24 -8.21
N LEU A 81 -1.89 -3.82 -8.24
CA LEU A 81 -0.79 -4.49 -7.54
C LEU A 81 -1.02 -4.42 -6.02
N GLY A 82 -1.38 -3.24 -5.51
CA GLY A 82 -1.70 -3.05 -4.11
C GLY A 82 -2.90 -3.87 -3.66
N ILE A 83 -4.01 -3.88 -4.41
CA ILE A 83 -5.21 -4.68 -4.10
C ILE A 83 -4.89 -6.18 -4.09
N THR A 84 -4.25 -6.66 -5.15
CA THR A 84 -3.92 -8.09 -5.26
C THR A 84 -2.93 -8.49 -4.17
N GLY A 85 -1.96 -7.62 -3.89
CA GLY A 85 -0.97 -7.80 -2.84
C GLY A 85 -1.58 -7.87 -1.43
N SER A 86 -2.49 -6.95 -1.14
CA SER A 86 -3.11 -6.85 0.19
C SER A 86 -4.12 -7.95 0.44
N SER A 87 -4.87 -8.37 -0.58
CA SER A 87 -5.88 -9.44 -0.46
C SER A 87 -5.29 -10.85 -0.52
N ALA A 88 -4.28 -11.10 -1.36
CA ALA A 88 -3.75 -12.45 -1.56
C ALA A 88 -2.70 -12.84 -0.51
N PHE A 89 -2.08 -11.86 0.15
CA PHE A 89 -0.97 -12.10 1.09
C PHE A 89 -1.20 -11.42 2.45
N SER A 90 -2.45 -11.09 2.79
CA SER A 90 -2.81 -10.70 4.15
C SER A 90 -2.65 -11.87 5.09
N LEU A 91 -2.12 -11.59 6.28
CA LEU A 91 -2.07 -12.53 7.39
C LEU A 91 -2.81 -11.89 8.56
N ASP A 92 -3.65 -12.66 9.24
CA ASP A 92 -4.34 -12.22 10.44
C ASP A 92 -4.24 -13.28 11.53
N LYS A 93 -4.22 -12.81 12.79
CA LYS A 93 -4.29 -13.69 13.96
C LYS A 93 -4.93 -12.93 15.11
N THR A 94 -5.88 -13.60 15.76
CA THR A 94 -6.56 -13.06 16.95
C THR A 94 -6.21 -13.92 18.16
N ALA A 95 -5.88 -13.28 19.28
CA ALA A 95 -5.65 -13.96 20.55
C ALA A 95 -6.05 -13.08 21.73
N THR A 96 -6.40 -13.72 22.84
CA THR A 96 -6.55 -13.06 24.14
C THR A 96 -5.22 -13.14 24.88
N LEU A 97 -4.73 -11.99 25.33
CA LEU A 97 -3.40 -11.82 25.91
C LEU A 97 -3.52 -11.26 27.33
N ASN A 98 -2.80 -11.86 28.27
CA ASN A 98 -2.52 -11.26 29.57
C ASN A 98 -1.26 -10.40 29.48
N LYS A 99 -1.08 -9.50 30.44
CA LYS A 99 0.12 -8.65 30.50
C LYS A 99 1.39 -9.50 30.52
N GLY A 100 2.30 -9.22 29.58
CA GLY A 100 3.53 -9.99 29.37
C GLY A 100 3.43 -11.07 28.28
N ASP A 101 2.21 -11.49 27.92
CA ASP A 101 2.00 -12.43 26.82
C ASP A 101 2.38 -11.78 25.47
N ALA A 102 2.69 -12.63 24.49
CA ALA A 102 3.04 -12.17 23.17
C ALA A 102 2.27 -12.93 22.09
N ILE A 103 1.88 -12.20 21.05
CA ILE A 103 1.34 -12.74 19.82
C ILE A 103 2.40 -12.66 18.72
N GLU A 104 2.62 -13.79 18.05
CA GLU A 104 3.53 -13.90 16.91
C GLU A 104 2.75 -14.14 15.62
N LEU A 105 3.12 -13.39 14.58
CA LEU A 105 2.57 -13.47 13.24
C LEU A 105 3.66 -13.15 12.21
N ALA A 106 4.01 -14.13 11.37
CA ALA A 106 5.18 -14.07 10.49
C ALA A 106 6.46 -13.69 11.28
N ASP A 107 7.19 -12.67 10.83
CA ASP A 107 8.42 -12.22 11.51
C ASP A 107 8.16 -11.26 12.68
N TYR A 108 6.90 -10.92 12.96
CA TYR A 108 6.52 -9.98 14.02
C TYR A 108 6.22 -10.70 15.33
N ARG A 109 6.72 -10.11 16.42
CA ARG A 109 6.34 -10.45 17.78
C ARG A 109 5.87 -9.20 18.49
N LEU A 110 4.62 -9.23 18.96
CA LEU A 110 3.99 -8.15 19.71
C LEU A 110 3.79 -8.61 21.14
N THR A 111 4.50 -7.98 22.08
CA THR A 111 4.36 -8.27 23.51
C THR A 111 3.36 -7.29 24.11
N TYR A 112 2.30 -7.80 24.73
CA TYR A 112 1.30 -6.98 25.39
C TYR A 112 1.83 -6.44 26.72
N LEU A 113 1.82 -5.12 26.88
CA LEU A 113 2.36 -4.41 28.04
C LEU A 113 1.29 -4.09 29.08
N GLY A 114 0.01 -4.30 28.76
CA GLY A 114 -1.13 -4.05 29.63
C GLY A 114 -2.13 -3.03 29.08
N LEU A 115 -3.19 -2.83 29.83
CA LEU A 115 -4.28 -1.89 29.55
C LEU A 115 -4.08 -0.61 30.34
N ARG A 116 -4.45 0.54 29.77
CA ARG A 116 -4.58 1.80 30.49
C ARG A 116 -5.94 2.39 30.21
N THR A 117 -6.65 2.78 31.26
CA THR A 117 -7.87 3.59 31.14
C THR A 117 -7.50 5.06 31.21
N ILE A 118 -8.00 5.84 30.26
CA ILE A 118 -7.86 7.29 30.22
C ILE A 118 -9.29 7.84 30.28
N GLU A 119 -9.61 8.49 31.39
CA GLU A 119 -10.88 9.20 31.55
C GLU A 119 -10.77 10.57 30.91
N SER A 120 -11.77 10.95 30.12
CA SER A 120 -11.92 12.28 29.54
C SER A 120 -13.35 12.78 29.77
N PRO A 121 -13.59 14.10 29.76
CA PRO A 121 -14.89 14.66 30.13
C PRO A 121 -16.08 14.15 29.31
N ASP A 122 -15.84 13.66 28.10
CA ASP A 122 -16.87 13.23 27.15
C ASP A 122 -16.77 11.75 26.73
N ARG A 123 -15.75 11.02 27.22
CA ARG A 123 -15.45 9.65 26.80
C ARG A 123 -14.50 8.93 27.76
N GLU A 124 -14.61 7.62 27.77
CA GLU A 124 -13.64 6.72 28.38
C GLU A 124 -12.81 6.05 27.28
N ILE A 125 -11.49 6.00 27.45
CA ILE A 125 -10.57 5.40 26.47
C ILE A 125 -9.81 4.26 27.13
N HIS A 126 -9.94 3.06 26.58
CA HIS A 126 -9.12 1.91 26.97
C HIS A 126 -8.01 1.68 25.96
N ARG A 127 -6.78 1.95 26.38
CA ARG A 127 -5.57 1.86 25.57
C ARG A 127 -4.83 0.56 25.86
N ALA A 128 -4.76 -0.33 24.88
CA ALA A 128 -3.89 -1.50 24.93
C ALA A 128 -2.51 -1.15 24.38
N LEU A 129 -1.46 -1.39 25.18
CA LEU A 129 -0.08 -1.08 24.83
C LEU A 129 0.68 -2.33 24.39
N PHE A 130 1.46 -2.24 23.31
CA PHE A 130 2.26 -3.35 22.79
C PHE A 130 3.67 -2.88 22.48
N ASN A 131 4.67 -3.72 22.78
CA ASN A 131 6.01 -3.57 22.23
C ASN A 131 6.15 -4.44 20.98
N VAL A 132 6.57 -3.85 19.86
CA VAL A 132 6.67 -4.54 18.58
C VAL A 132 8.13 -4.83 18.27
N SER A 133 8.43 -6.07 17.90
CA SER A 133 9.72 -6.47 17.37
C SER A 133 9.55 -7.26 16.08
N LYS A 134 10.56 -7.22 15.21
CA LYS A 134 10.59 -7.98 13.96
C LYS A 134 11.96 -8.58 13.72
N GLY A 135 12.04 -9.90 13.57
CA GLY A 135 13.32 -10.61 13.38
C GLY A 135 14.35 -10.28 14.47
N GLY A 136 13.91 -10.17 15.73
CA GLY A 136 14.76 -9.82 16.88
C GLY A 136 15.08 -8.33 17.04
N ARG A 137 14.77 -7.47 16.06
CA ARG A 137 14.96 -6.02 16.19
C ARG A 137 13.71 -5.35 16.77
N SER A 138 13.89 -4.55 17.83
CA SER A 138 12.81 -3.71 18.36
C SER A 138 12.41 -2.64 17.34
N LEU A 139 11.10 -2.54 17.08
CA LEU A 139 10.50 -1.52 16.23
C LEU A 139 9.86 -0.39 17.04
N GLY A 140 9.75 -0.55 18.36
CA GLY A 140 9.15 0.40 19.29
C GLY A 140 7.74 -0.01 19.72
N ALA A 141 7.10 0.85 20.51
CA ALA A 141 5.76 0.62 21.02
C ALA A 141 4.67 1.02 20.01
N ILE A 142 3.55 0.31 20.04
CA ILE A 142 2.31 0.63 19.33
C ILE A 142 1.16 0.50 20.33
N HIS A 143 0.08 1.25 20.12
CA HIS A 143 -1.10 1.16 20.95
C HIS A 143 -2.36 1.07 20.09
N SER A 144 -3.40 0.47 20.64
CA SER A 144 -4.74 0.49 20.06
C SER A 144 -5.73 0.89 21.16
N ASP A 145 -6.60 1.82 20.82
CA ASP A 145 -7.51 2.44 21.77
C ASP A 145 -8.95 2.03 21.47
N LYS A 146 -9.74 1.81 22.50
CA LYS A 146 -11.18 1.63 22.41
C LYS A 146 -11.87 2.79 23.11
N HIS A 147 -12.58 3.59 22.33
CA HIS A 147 -13.27 4.79 22.76
C HIS A 147 -14.72 4.42 23.07
N LEU A 148 -15.14 4.70 24.30
CA LEU A 148 -16.50 4.54 24.77
C LEU A 148 -17.08 5.93 25.00
N HIS A 149 -18.17 6.23 24.29
CA HIS A 149 -18.93 7.46 24.45
C HIS A 149 -20.31 7.09 24.97
N GLU A 150 -20.85 7.84 25.93
CA GLU A 150 -22.12 7.52 26.58
C GLU A 150 -23.30 7.35 25.60
N ASN A 151 -23.29 8.12 24.50
CA ASN A 151 -24.40 8.19 23.54
C ASN A 151 -24.06 7.59 22.16
N PHE A 152 -22.89 6.99 21.98
CA PHE A 152 -22.46 6.44 20.69
C PHE A 152 -21.97 5.01 20.82
N GLN A 153 -21.94 4.29 19.69
CA GLN A 153 -21.33 2.97 19.65
C GLN A 153 -19.82 3.07 19.92
N PRO A 154 -19.23 2.13 20.67
CA PRO A 154 -17.80 2.11 20.90
C PRO A 154 -17.01 2.08 19.59
N ALA A 155 -15.98 2.92 19.49
CA ALA A 155 -15.10 2.99 18.32
C ALA A 155 -13.69 2.51 18.69
N THR A 156 -12.99 1.87 17.75
CA THR A 156 -11.61 1.41 17.97
C THR A 156 -10.66 2.22 17.10
N GLU A 157 -9.69 2.88 17.73
CA GLU A 157 -8.52 3.43 17.05
C GLU A 157 -7.48 2.32 16.92
N VAL A 158 -7.18 1.99 15.67
CA VAL A 158 -6.29 0.88 15.33
C VAL A 158 -4.84 1.33 15.46
N GLY A 159 -4.02 0.52 16.11
CA GLY A 159 -2.57 0.70 16.09
C GLY A 159 -2.02 0.35 14.71
N ILE A 160 -1.46 1.31 13.99
CA ILE A 160 -0.94 1.08 12.64
C ILE A 160 0.55 1.41 12.56
N ARG A 161 1.32 0.51 11.94
CA ARG A 161 2.70 0.79 11.51
C ARG A 161 2.86 0.44 10.04
N SER A 162 3.03 1.48 9.22
CA SER A 162 3.18 1.32 7.77
C SER A 162 4.62 1.30 7.29
N THR A 163 4.89 0.50 6.27
CA THR A 163 6.17 0.47 5.54
C THR A 163 5.91 0.39 4.03
N LEU A 164 6.95 0.50 3.20
CA LEU A 164 6.81 0.33 1.75
C LEU A 164 6.37 -1.09 1.33
N LYS A 165 6.63 -2.10 2.19
CA LYS A 165 6.36 -3.51 1.90
C LYS A 165 5.01 -3.95 2.48
N GLU A 166 4.73 -3.56 3.71
CA GLU A 166 3.58 -4.02 4.46
C GLU A 166 3.22 -3.09 5.61
N ASP A 167 1.97 -3.20 6.03
CA ASP A 167 1.36 -2.46 7.12
C ASP A 167 0.95 -3.45 8.21
N LEU A 168 1.41 -3.19 9.44
CA LEU A 168 1.02 -3.93 10.64
C LEU A 168 -0.13 -3.19 11.32
N TYR A 169 -1.26 -3.88 11.48
CA TYR A 169 -2.44 -3.41 12.19
C TYR A 169 -2.58 -4.18 13.50
N VAL A 170 -2.94 -3.47 14.57
CA VAL A 170 -3.22 -4.01 15.88
C VAL A 170 -4.56 -3.45 16.32
N ILE A 171 -5.56 -4.31 16.41
CA ILE A 171 -6.94 -3.93 16.70
C ILE A 171 -7.31 -4.50 18.07
N LEU A 172 -7.67 -3.63 19.01
CA LEU A 172 -8.26 -4.04 20.28
C LEU A 172 -9.73 -4.45 20.08
N ALA A 173 -9.99 -5.75 19.94
CA ALA A 173 -11.33 -6.27 19.72
C ALA A 173 -12.16 -6.25 21.02
N ASN A 174 -11.60 -6.74 22.12
CA ASN A 174 -12.24 -6.76 23.43
C ASN A 174 -11.22 -6.65 24.56
N TYR A 175 -11.66 -6.29 25.76
CA TYR A 175 -10.81 -6.21 26.95
C TYR A 175 -11.62 -6.55 28.21
N ASP A 176 -10.91 -6.99 29.24
CA ASP A 176 -11.44 -7.24 30.57
C ASP A 176 -10.73 -6.32 31.57
N GLN A 177 -11.50 -5.48 32.27
CA GLN A 177 -10.98 -4.52 33.23
C GLN A 177 -10.51 -5.18 34.54
N GLN A 178 -11.01 -6.36 34.90
CA GLN A 178 -10.64 -7.03 36.15
C GLN A 178 -9.30 -7.75 36.03
N THR A 179 -9.09 -8.43 34.90
CA THR A 179 -7.88 -9.22 34.64
C THR A 179 -6.81 -8.47 33.86
N GLU A 180 -7.13 -7.26 33.37
CA GLU A 180 -6.34 -6.52 32.37
C GLU A 180 -6.09 -7.31 31.07
N ALA A 181 -6.85 -8.38 30.81
CA ALA A 181 -6.69 -9.18 29.59
C ALA A 181 -7.27 -8.46 28.36
N ALA A 182 -6.64 -8.61 27.20
CA ALA A 182 -7.08 -8.00 25.96
C ALA A 182 -7.16 -9.03 24.82
N THR A 183 -8.31 -9.08 24.14
CA THR A 183 -8.48 -9.79 22.87
C THR A 183 -8.10 -8.88 21.73
N VAL A 184 -7.07 -9.26 21.00
CA VAL A 184 -6.39 -8.42 20.01
C VAL A 184 -6.32 -9.16 18.68
N SER A 185 -6.65 -8.46 17.60
CA SER A 185 -6.44 -8.94 16.23
C SER A 185 -5.25 -8.22 15.62
N VAL A 186 -4.24 -8.99 15.22
CA VAL A 186 -3.05 -8.49 14.52
C VAL A 186 -3.16 -8.86 13.06
N LEU A 187 -2.99 -7.89 12.16
CA LEU A 187 -3.06 -8.09 10.72
C LEU A 187 -1.80 -7.54 10.05
N ILE A 188 -1.29 -8.25 9.06
CA ILE A 188 -0.21 -7.81 8.19
C ILE A 188 -0.76 -7.72 6.77
N ASN A 189 -0.97 -6.50 6.29
CA ASN A 189 -1.42 -6.27 4.91
C ASN A 189 -0.24 -5.83 4.06
N ARG A 190 0.02 -6.54 2.96
CA ARG A 190 1.14 -6.22 2.07
C ARG A 190 0.72 -5.24 0.99
N LEU A 191 1.63 -4.34 0.62
CA LEU A 191 1.50 -3.44 -0.53
C LEU A 191 0.35 -2.42 -0.52
N VAL A 192 -0.30 -2.16 0.63
CA VAL A 192 -1.37 -1.16 0.74
C VAL A 192 -0.90 0.24 0.31
N LEU A 193 0.32 0.65 0.70
CA LEU A 193 0.89 1.93 0.28
C LEU A 193 0.96 2.10 -1.25
N TRP A 194 1.14 1.02 -2.00
CA TRP A 194 1.18 1.08 -3.47
C TRP A 194 -0.16 1.45 -4.09
N MET A 195 -1.28 1.21 -3.39
CA MET A 195 -2.59 1.71 -3.80
C MET A 195 -2.63 3.24 -3.78
N TRP A 196 -2.09 3.84 -2.70
CA TRP A 196 -1.99 5.30 -2.57
C TRP A 196 -1.03 5.91 -3.59
N ILE A 197 0.13 5.30 -3.79
CA ILE A 197 1.08 5.72 -4.83
C ILE A 197 0.44 5.65 -6.21
N GLY A 198 -0.28 4.57 -6.52
CA GLY A 198 -1.03 4.42 -7.77
C GLY A 198 -2.09 5.51 -7.94
N GLY A 199 -2.85 5.81 -6.88
CA GLY A 199 -3.82 6.91 -6.84
C GLY A 199 -3.20 8.27 -7.18
N LEU A 200 -2.09 8.61 -6.53
CA LEU A 200 -1.37 9.86 -6.78
C LEU A 200 -0.86 9.94 -8.22
N ILE A 201 -0.28 8.85 -8.74
CA ILE A 201 0.20 8.78 -10.12
C ILE A 201 -0.93 8.96 -11.13
N MET A 202 -2.12 8.39 -10.87
CA MET A 202 -3.28 8.61 -11.73
C MET A 202 -3.70 10.09 -11.77
N VAL A 203 -3.74 10.75 -10.62
CA VAL A 203 -4.06 12.19 -10.55
C VAL A 203 -3.05 13.01 -11.36
N LEU A 204 -1.75 12.76 -11.18
CA LEU A 204 -0.69 13.45 -11.93
C LEU A 204 -0.79 13.18 -13.44
N GLY A 205 -1.06 11.94 -13.84
CA GLY A 205 -1.26 11.57 -15.25
C GLY A 205 -2.48 12.25 -15.87
N ALA A 206 -3.59 12.34 -15.12
CA ALA A 206 -4.81 13.01 -15.56
C ALA A 206 -4.58 14.52 -15.73
N LEU A 207 -3.94 15.17 -14.75
CA LEU A 207 -3.57 16.59 -14.84
C LEU A 207 -2.67 16.87 -16.04
N LEU A 208 -1.69 15.98 -16.31
CA LEU A 208 -0.86 16.10 -17.50
C LEU A 208 -1.70 15.97 -18.78
N ALA A 209 -2.56 14.96 -18.87
CA ALA A 209 -3.38 14.70 -20.06
C ALA A 209 -4.36 15.83 -20.39
N LEU A 210 -4.90 16.49 -19.36
CA LEU A 210 -5.84 17.60 -19.47
C LEU A 210 -5.15 18.97 -19.66
N SER A 211 -3.84 19.07 -19.42
CA SER A 211 -3.10 20.31 -19.56
C SER A 211 -3.09 20.78 -21.03
N PRO A 212 -3.34 22.08 -21.30
CA PRO A 212 -3.39 22.60 -22.65
C PRO A 212 -2.07 22.31 -23.39
N GLN A 213 -2.21 21.77 -24.60
CA GLN A 213 -1.12 21.64 -25.55
C GLN A 213 -0.99 22.97 -26.28
N GLY A 214 0.20 23.58 -26.25
CA GLY A 214 0.45 24.80 -26.98
C GLY A 214 0.17 24.58 -28.46
N ARG A 215 -0.97 25.08 -28.94
CA ARG A 215 -1.29 25.16 -30.36
C ARG A 215 -0.21 26.03 -31.00
N LYS A 216 0.79 25.43 -31.66
CA LYS A 216 1.52 26.16 -32.68
C LYS A 216 0.51 26.46 -33.78
N HIS A 217 -0.04 27.67 -33.77
CA HIS A 217 -0.75 28.23 -34.91
C HIS A 217 0.19 28.07 -36.12
N GLN A 218 -0.08 27.09 -36.98
CA GLN A 218 0.40 27.13 -38.34
C GLN A 218 -0.30 28.33 -38.97
N ARG A 219 0.42 29.46 -39.05
CA ARG A 219 0.04 30.55 -39.94
C ARG A 219 0.16 29.98 -41.35
N ALA A 220 -0.98 29.67 -41.97
CA ALA A 220 -1.05 29.49 -43.39
C ALA A 220 -0.64 30.83 -44.02
N GLY A 221 0.44 30.79 -44.81
CA GLY A 221 0.85 31.88 -45.68
C GLY A 221 0.04 31.88 -46.96
#